data_AF-A0A9Q1EN81-F1
#
_entry.id   AF-A0A9Q1EN81-F1
#
_cell.length_a   1.000
_cell.length_b   1.000
_cell.length_c   1.000
_cell.angle_alpha   90.00
_cell.angle_beta   90.00
_cell.angle_gamma   90.00
#
_symmetry.space_group_name_H-M   'P 1'
#
loop_
_entity.id
_entity.type
_entity.pdbx_description
1 polymer ?
#
loop_
_entity_poly.entity_id
_entity_poly.type
_entity_poly.pdbx_seq_one_letter_code
_entity_poly.pdbx_strand_id
1 'polypeptide(L)'
;MTVCAYAAELEVKMADEETEQEGRTQIGTEKTILSLRERLQELATALKDSPESPVRSATEYCQTFCEVLVEFAAHWKVDVDPLPLLEVYTEAILSYARATPYLSSDCENVSLILERLTLSCTELLLAQTELVPSALWESFQSSVQTSHSLLQQNGNSQLCMLSVLSKERGAWSNSTLCHILANDTMKTEKVHEFLALEGPILLELRVKQLINSNRFENAVLLAKQCAEYPEFRGRGNFTQMYLVCVCAAEPQEQLMQKISEVDCKDILEMVCNLESDGDDRGALSLCSAFLTRQLLQGDVYCAWELTLFWSKLLKRVEPSAQVFLDRCSQLSRLSKTVYHILFLIKVVQAELQEEGLPVCIEMCICALQMASSNEGNVKATICKTISCLLPTDLEVKRACQLTEFLLEPTVDSYYAVEAVYNEPDQKLDENDLPVPYSLRCELLLVFKTQWPFDPEFWNWKALKRHCLLLMGEQSSIVSSIDKLNDSKNLDELDSDEEGDKRAKLPFYEYSAIK
;
A
#
# COMPACT_ATOMS: atom_id res chain seq x y z
N MET A 1 14.95 -13.36 -6.58
CA MET A 1 14.92 -14.45 -7.57
C MET A 1 15.49 -15.69 -6.93
N THR A 2 14.59 -16.53 -6.41
CA THR A 2 14.84 -17.69 -5.56
C THR A 2 14.94 -18.92 -6.47
N VAL A 3 15.76 -19.93 -6.13
CA VAL A 3 15.94 -21.15 -6.96
C VAL A 3 14.61 -21.91 -7.17
N CYS A 4 13.61 -21.68 -6.31
CA CYS A 4 12.23 -22.18 -6.49
C CYS A 4 11.37 -21.37 -7.49
N ALA A 5 11.72 -20.12 -7.82
CA ALA A 5 10.95 -19.28 -8.74
C ALA A 5 11.13 -19.66 -10.23
N TYR A 6 12.19 -20.41 -10.58
CA TYR A 6 12.38 -20.90 -11.95
C TYR A 6 11.55 -22.15 -12.28
N ALA A 7 11.06 -22.89 -11.28
CA ALA A 7 10.25 -24.09 -11.50
C ALA A 7 8.75 -23.79 -11.68
N ALA A 8 8.27 -22.64 -11.19
CA ALA A 8 6.86 -22.27 -11.25
C ALA A 8 6.42 -21.62 -12.59
N GLU A 9 7.36 -21.19 -13.45
CA GLU A 9 7.05 -20.47 -14.70
C GLU A 9 6.97 -21.35 -15.97
N LEU A 10 7.02 -22.68 -15.86
CA LEU A 10 6.88 -23.59 -17.00
C LEU A 10 5.63 -24.48 -16.86
N GLU A 11 4.46 -23.85 -16.99
CA GLU A 11 3.21 -24.56 -17.29
C GLU A 11 3.28 -25.21 -18.67
N VAL A 12 3.42 -26.53 -18.72
CA VAL A 12 3.06 -27.32 -19.91
C VAL A 12 2.02 -28.35 -19.52
N LYS A 13 0.80 -28.12 -20.02
CA LYS A 13 -0.33 -29.06 -20.02
C LYS A 13 0.09 -30.38 -20.67
N MET A 14 -0.14 -31.50 -20.02
CA MET A 14 -0.59 -32.73 -20.69
C MET A 14 -1.45 -33.58 -19.75
N ALA A 15 -2.45 -34.18 -20.36
CA ALA A 15 -3.64 -34.77 -19.76
C ALA A 15 -3.43 -36.20 -19.23
N ASP A 16 -4.24 -36.49 -18.22
CA ASP A 16 -4.84 -37.74 -17.76
C ASP A 16 -4.27 -39.08 -18.26
N GLU A 17 -3.81 -39.88 -17.30
CA GLU A 17 -4.20 -41.29 -17.18
C GLU A 17 -3.91 -41.74 -15.73
N GLU A 18 -4.91 -41.59 -14.85
CA GLU A 18 -4.91 -42.24 -13.52
C GLU A 18 -5.46 -43.67 -13.66
N THR A 19 -4.68 -44.65 -13.24
CA THR A 19 -5.01 -45.65 -12.20
C THR A 19 -3.94 -46.75 -12.19
N GLU A 20 -3.47 -47.14 -10.99
CA GLU A 20 -2.38 -48.11 -10.67
C GLU A 20 -0.95 -47.55 -10.37
N GLN A 21 -0.82 -46.39 -9.71
CA GLN A 21 0.46 -45.66 -9.65
C GLN A 21 1.22 -45.62 -8.30
N GLU A 22 0.67 -46.05 -7.16
CA GLU A 22 1.34 -45.84 -5.84
C GLU A 22 2.60 -46.70 -5.63
N GLY A 23 2.60 -47.96 -6.09
CA GLY A 23 3.77 -48.84 -5.95
C GLY A 23 4.88 -48.63 -6.99
N ARG A 24 4.58 -47.98 -8.13
CA ARG A 24 5.54 -47.69 -9.21
C ARG A 24 6.22 -46.33 -9.06
N THR A 25 5.53 -45.35 -8.46
CA THR A 25 6.08 -44.01 -8.17
C THR A 25 7.17 -44.08 -7.11
N GLN A 26 6.97 -44.84 -6.03
CA GLN A 26 7.94 -44.93 -4.93
C GLN A 26 9.29 -45.54 -5.35
N ILE A 27 9.27 -46.60 -6.17
CA ILE A 27 10.47 -47.22 -6.77
C ILE A 27 11.15 -46.25 -7.76
N GLY A 28 10.37 -45.43 -8.46
CA GLY A 28 10.87 -44.35 -9.31
C GLY A 28 11.58 -43.27 -8.50
N THR A 29 11.02 -42.86 -7.37
CA THR A 29 11.58 -41.84 -6.47
C THR A 29 12.91 -42.27 -5.89
N GLU A 30 13.00 -43.46 -5.29
CA GLU A 30 14.25 -43.97 -4.70
C GLU A 30 15.39 -44.03 -5.74
N LYS A 31 15.08 -44.50 -6.97
CA LYS A 31 16.05 -44.57 -8.05
C LYS A 31 16.52 -43.18 -8.49
N THR A 32 15.62 -42.20 -8.54
CA THR A 32 15.95 -40.82 -8.87
C THR A 32 16.83 -40.18 -7.79
N ILE A 33 16.54 -40.40 -6.50
CA ILE A 33 17.38 -39.92 -5.40
C ILE A 33 18.77 -40.56 -5.41
N LEU A 34 18.88 -41.85 -5.75
CA LEU A 34 20.18 -42.50 -5.93
C LEU A 34 20.99 -41.89 -7.07
N SER A 35 20.35 -41.62 -8.21
CA SER A 35 20.99 -40.94 -9.35
C SER A 35 21.47 -39.52 -8.99
N LEU A 36 20.68 -38.77 -8.20
CA LEU A 36 21.09 -37.48 -7.67
C LEU A 36 22.36 -37.60 -6.83
N ARG A 37 22.39 -38.56 -5.90
CA ARG A 37 23.55 -38.77 -5.01
C ARG A 37 24.81 -39.12 -5.81
N GLU A 38 24.70 -39.98 -6.82
CA GLU A 38 25.82 -40.33 -7.71
C GLU A 38 26.36 -39.09 -8.43
N ARG A 39 25.48 -38.30 -9.03
CA ARG A 39 25.85 -37.11 -9.81
C ARG A 39 26.45 -36.00 -8.94
N LEU A 40 25.91 -35.80 -7.73
CA LEU A 40 26.50 -34.88 -6.74
C LEU A 40 27.88 -35.36 -6.26
N GLN A 41 28.08 -36.68 -6.12
CA GLN A 41 29.36 -37.26 -5.73
C GLN A 41 30.40 -37.10 -6.85
N GLU A 42 30.02 -37.28 -8.11
CA GLU A 42 30.87 -37.02 -9.28
C GLU A 42 31.35 -35.56 -9.32
N LEU A 43 30.44 -34.60 -9.10
CA LEU A 43 30.79 -33.18 -9.01
C LEU A 43 31.79 -32.90 -7.88
N ALA A 44 31.58 -33.49 -6.70
CA ALA A 44 32.50 -33.31 -5.58
C ALA A 44 33.89 -33.90 -5.86
N THR A 45 33.97 -35.03 -6.57
CA THR A 45 35.26 -35.60 -7.00
C THR A 45 35.95 -34.74 -8.05
N ALA A 46 35.21 -34.24 -9.04
CA ALA A 46 35.75 -33.35 -10.07
C ALA A 46 36.29 -32.04 -9.47
N LEU A 47 35.60 -31.47 -8.48
CA LEU A 47 36.07 -30.30 -7.75
C LEU A 47 37.41 -30.56 -7.04
N LYS A 48 37.55 -31.72 -6.39
CA LYS A 48 38.76 -32.10 -5.65
C LYS A 48 39.96 -32.34 -6.56
N ASP A 49 39.73 -32.93 -7.72
CA ASP A 49 40.77 -33.30 -8.69
C ASP A 49 41.00 -32.21 -9.76
N SER A 50 40.32 -31.06 -9.65
CA SER A 50 40.38 -29.99 -10.66
C SER A 50 41.79 -29.37 -10.74
N PRO A 51 42.37 -29.26 -11.96
CA PRO A 51 43.63 -28.56 -12.18
C PRO A 51 43.47 -27.03 -12.30
N GLU A 52 42.23 -26.52 -12.31
CA GLU A 52 41.95 -25.08 -12.47
C GLU A 52 42.20 -24.27 -11.18
N SER A 53 42.09 -22.95 -11.27
CA SER A 53 42.22 -22.09 -10.08
C SER A 53 41.06 -22.32 -9.10
N PRO A 54 41.29 -22.22 -7.78
CA PRO A 54 40.26 -22.51 -6.77
C PRO A 54 38.94 -21.74 -6.96
N VAL A 55 39.01 -20.49 -7.41
CA VAL A 55 37.83 -19.65 -7.67
C VAL A 55 37.06 -20.13 -8.90
N ARG A 56 37.75 -20.55 -9.96
CA ARG A 56 37.13 -21.00 -11.21
C ARG A 56 36.49 -22.37 -11.02
N SER A 57 37.19 -23.31 -10.37
CA SER A 57 36.64 -24.61 -9.98
C SER A 57 35.42 -24.47 -9.07
N ALA A 58 35.46 -23.56 -8.08
CA ALA A 58 34.31 -23.30 -7.22
C ALA A 58 33.12 -22.72 -7.99
N THR A 59 33.37 -21.84 -8.96
CA THR A 59 32.32 -21.24 -9.81
C THR A 59 31.65 -22.30 -10.69
N GLU A 60 32.43 -23.14 -11.37
CA GLU A 60 31.93 -24.22 -12.21
C GLU A 60 31.14 -25.25 -11.38
N TYR A 61 31.70 -25.68 -10.24
CA TYR A 61 30.99 -26.56 -9.31
C TYR A 61 29.65 -25.97 -8.88
N CYS A 62 29.63 -24.70 -8.46
CA CYS A 62 28.41 -24.01 -8.03
C CYS A 62 27.36 -23.96 -9.13
N GLN A 63 27.77 -23.67 -10.37
CA GLN A 63 26.85 -23.62 -11.52
C GLN A 63 26.27 -25.01 -11.81
N THR A 64 27.12 -26.03 -11.98
CA THR A 64 26.65 -27.39 -12.29
C THR A 64 25.86 -28.01 -11.14
N PHE A 65 26.21 -27.71 -9.88
CA PHE A 65 25.43 -28.12 -8.71
C PHE A 65 24.00 -27.56 -8.78
N CYS A 66 23.84 -26.28 -9.13
CA CYS A 66 22.52 -25.68 -9.31
C CYS A 66 21.74 -26.31 -10.47
N GLU A 67 22.39 -26.55 -11.61
CA GLU A 67 21.77 -27.20 -12.78
C GLU A 67 21.24 -28.60 -12.42
N VAL A 68 22.06 -29.40 -11.74
CA VAL A 68 21.65 -30.72 -11.23
C VAL A 68 20.50 -30.58 -10.25
N LEU A 69 20.57 -29.67 -9.28
CA LEU A 69 19.51 -29.52 -8.29
C LEU A 69 18.17 -29.14 -8.94
N VAL A 70 18.18 -28.24 -9.93
CA VAL A 70 16.98 -27.81 -10.67
C VAL A 70 16.42 -28.97 -11.49
N GLU A 71 17.26 -29.71 -12.21
CA GLU A 71 16.83 -30.90 -12.99
C GLU A 71 16.11 -31.91 -12.09
N PHE A 72 16.68 -32.24 -10.94
CA PHE A 72 16.11 -33.24 -10.05
C PHE A 72 14.89 -32.71 -9.29
N ALA A 73 14.91 -31.47 -8.80
CA ALA A 73 13.76 -30.86 -8.12
C ALA A 73 12.53 -30.73 -9.03
N ALA A 74 12.72 -30.53 -10.35
CA ALA A 74 11.64 -30.40 -11.32
C ALA A 74 10.78 -31.67 -11.51
N HIS A 75 11.23 -32.82 -10.99
CA HIS A 75 10.48 -34.08 -11.08
C HIS A 75 9.24 -34.11 -10.16
N TRP A 76 9.16 -33.23 -9.16
CA TRP A 76 8.07 -33.21 -8.20
C TRP A 76 7.45 -31.82 -8.08
N LYS A 77 6.12 -31.79 -8.00
CA LYS A 77 5.38 -30.57 -7.68
C LYS A 77 5.25 -30.45 -6.17
N VAL A 78 5.66 -29.29 -5.64
CA VAL A 78 5.59 -28.97 -4.21
C VAL A 78 4.18 -29.18 -3.64
N ASP A 79 3.14 -28.86 -4.41
CA ASP A 79 1.74 -28.96 -3.96
C ASP A 79 1.17 -30.38 -3.99
N VAL A 80 1.86 -31.34 -4.62
CA VAL A 80 1.33 -32.70 -4.87
C VAL A 80 2.08 -33.75 -4.07
N ASP A 81 3.41 -33.73 -4.10
CA ASP A 81 4.24 -34.65 -3.32
C ASP A 81 5.55 -33.96 -2.88
N PRO A 82 5.54 -33.28 -1.71
CA PRO A 82 6.67 -32.48 -1.26
C PRO A 82 7.75 -33.31 -0.53
N LEU A 83 7.49 -34.56 -0.17
CA LEU A 83 8.42 -35.39 0.60
C LEU A 83 9.69 -35.79 -0.20
N PRO A 84 9.59 -36.20 -1.48
CA PRO A 84 10.77 -36.44 -2.31
C PRO A 84 11.67 -35.21 -2.44
N LEU A 85 11.08 -34.01 -2.49
CA LEU A 85 11.84 -32.77 -2.56
C LEU A 85 12.62 -32.50 -1.26
N LEU A 86 12.10 -32.91 -0.11
CA LEU A 86 12.85 -32.86 1.14
C LEU A 86 14.07 -33.79 1.08
N GLU A 87 13.96 -34.99 0.49
CA GLU A 87 15.11 -35.88 0.28
C GLU A 87 16.14 -35.26 -0.65
N VAL A 88 15.70 -34.65 -1.76
CA VAL A 88 16.59 -33.91 -2.69
C VAL A 88 17.37 -32.83 -1.94
N TYR A 89 16.69 -31.99 -1.14
CA TYR A 89 17.37 -30.96 -0.37
C TYR A 89 18.28 -31.53 0.72
N THR A 90 17.89 -32.65 1.35
CA THR A 90 18.71 -33.34 2.35
C THR A 90 20.05 -33.77 1.75
N GLU A 91 20.02 -34.44 0.60
CA GLU A 91 21.22 -34.91 -0.11
C GLU A 91 22.05 -33.73 -0.64
N ALA A 92 21.39 -32.70 -1.18
CA ALA A 92 22.05 -31.50 -1.67
C ALA A 92 22.82 -30.77 -0.55
N ILE A 93 22.19 -30.55 0.61
CA ILE A 93 22.81 -29.89 1.76
C ILE A 93 24.02 -30.69 2.25
N LEU A 94 23.88 -32.00 2.40
CA LEU A 94 24.95 -32.87 2.87
C LEU A 94 26.12 -32.93 1.89
N SER A 95 25.84 -33.06 0.60
CA SER A 95 26.88 -33.05 -0.44
C SER A 95 27.63 -31.72 -0.46
N TYR A 96 26.90 -30.59 -0.42
CA TYR A 96 27.50 -29.26 -0.44
C TYR A 96 28.38 -29.00 0.80
N ALA A 97 27.92 -29.40 1.98
CA ALA A 97 28.69 -29.29 3.22
C ALA A 97 30.00 -30.11 3.16
N ARG A 98 29.99 -31.28 2.52
CA ARG A 98 31.19 -32.11 2.31
C ARG A 98 32.15 -31.53 1.27
N ALA A 99 31.63 -30.82 0.27
CA ALA A 99 32.44 -30.15 -0.76
C ALA A 99 33.06 -28.84 -0.25
N THR A 100 32.49 -28.22 0.80
CA THR A 100 32.90 -26.92 1.34
C THR A 100 34.41 -26.76 1.60
N PRO A 101 35.15 -27.74 2.14
CA PRO A 101 36.60 -27.62 2.35
C PRO A 101 37.42 -27.39 1.07
N TYR A 102 36.86 -27.71 -0.10
CA TYR A 102 37.49 -27.55 -1.40
C TYR A 102 37.01 -26.30 -2.16
N LEU A 103 35.99 -25.60 -1.62
CA LEU A 103 35.44 -24.39 -2.23
C LEU A 103 36.20 -23.15 -1.73
N SER A 104 36.56 -22.27 -2.65
CA SER A 104 37.20 -21.00 -2.33
C SER A 104 36.19 -20.03 -1.68
N SER A 105 36.56 -19.43 -0.55
CA SER A 105 35.79 -18.35 0.10
C SER A 105 35.68 -17.09 -0.73
N ASP A 106 36.57 -16.91 -1.72
CA ASP A 106 36.59 -15.74 -2.61
C ASP A 106 35.53 -15.83 -3.72
N CYS A 107 34.82 -16.96 -3.82
CA CYS A 107 33.72 -17.14 -4.77
C CYS A 107 32.37 -16.78 -4.10
N GLU A 108 31.74 -15.71 -4.57
CA GLU A 108 30.45 -15.22 -4.04
C GLU A 108 29.33 -16.27 -4.15
N ASN A 109 29.36 -17.12 -5.19
CA ASN A 109 28.38 -18.17 -5.42
C ASN A 109 28.33 -19.20 -4.28
N VAL A 110 29.45 -19.41 -3.57
CA VAL A 110 29.55 -20.44 -2.54
C VAL A 110 28.61 -20.16 -1.36
N SER A 111 28.62 -18.90 -0.89
CA SER A 111 27.75 -18.48 0.21
C SER A 111 26.30 -18.35 -0.25
N LEU A 112 26.08 -17.81 -1.46
CA LEU A 112 24.75 -17.58 -2.02
C LEU A 112 23.96 -18.88 -2.21
N ILE A 113 24.58 -19.93 -2.75
CA ILE A 113 23.89 -21.21 -2.97
C ILE A 113 23.44 -21.81 -1.65
N LEU A 114 24.30 -21.80 -0.64
CA LEU A 114 23.97 -22.37 0.66
C LEU A 114 22.84 -21.60 1.35
N GLU A 115 22.85 -20.27 1.26
CA GLU A 115 21.76 -19.43 1.77
C GLU A 115 20.43 -19.77 1.06
N ARG A 116 20.43 -19.85 -0.28
CA ARG A 116 19.24 -20.17 -1.08
C ARG A 116 18.72 -21.59 -0.86
N LEU A 117 19.62 -22.56 -0.69
CA LEU A 117 19.28 -23.94 -0.40
C LEU A 117 18.66 -24.07 1.00
N THR A 118 19.22 -23.37 1.98
CA THR A 118 18.70 -23.31 3.35
C THR A 118 17.30 -22.70 3.38
N LEU A 119 17.10 -21.57 2.69
CA LEU A 119 15.81 -20.90 2.59
C LEU A 119 14.75 -21.79 1.91
N SER A 120 15.06 -22.34 0.73
CA SER A 120 14.11 -23.19 -0.02
C SER A 120 13.68 -24.43 0.78
N CYS A 121 14.62 -25.08 1.46
CA CYS A 121 14.32 -26.24 2.30
C CYS A 121 13.50 -25.84 3.54
N THR A 122 13.76 -24.68 4.14
CA THR A 122 12.97 -24.18 5.27
C THR A 122 11.54 -23.85 4.85
N GLU A 123 11.36 -23.16 3.72
CA GLU A 123 10.04 -22.84 3.17
C GLU A 123 9.24 -24.11 2.88
N LEU A 124 9.86 -25.12 2.25
CA LEU A 124 9.24 -26.42 2.01
C LEU A 124 8.75 -27.04 3.34
N LEU A 125 9.60 -27.08 4.36
CA LEU A 125 9.27 -27.66 5.66
C LEU A 125 8.15 -26.92 6.39
N LEU A 126 8.12 -25.59 6.31
CA LEU A 126 7.08 -24.78 6.91
C LEU A 126 5.75 -24.93 6.17
N ALA A 127 5.78 -25.15 4.85
CA ALA A 127 4.61 -25.34 4.02
C ALA A 127 3.91 -26.69 4.21
N GLN A 128 4.58 -27.68 4.83
CA GLN A 128 3.98 -28.98 5.08
C GLN A 128 2.79 -28.91 6.04
N THR A 129 1.65 -29.41 5.58
CA THR A 129 0.44 -29.59 6.38
C THR A 129 0.40 -30.95 7.06
N GLU A 130 1.00 -31.98 6.43
CA GLU A 130 1.08 -33.34 6.95
C GLU A 130 2.37 -33.59 7.75
N LEU A 131 2.30 -34.54 8.68
CA LEU A 131 3.45 -34.95 9.46
C LEU A 131 4.44 -35.70 8.56
N VAL A 132 5.67 -35.20 8.49
CA VAL A 132 6.77 -35.90 7.82
C VAL A 132 6.98 -37.27 8.49
N PRO A 133 7.04 -38.38 7.71
CA PRO A 133 7.28 -39.71 8.25
C PRO A 133 8.54 -39.75 9.13
N SER A 134 8.47 -40.42 10.28
CA SER A 134 9.56 -40.38 11.29
C SER A 134 10.92 -40.83 10.74
N ALA A 135 10.94 -41.85 9.88
CA ALA A 135 12.19 -42.32 9.26
C ALA A 135 12.83 -41.25 8.35
N LEU A 136 12.01 -40.53 7.58
CA LEU A 136 12.48 -39.44 6.72
C LEU A 136 12.95 -38.25 7.56
N TRP A 137 12.21 -37.91 8.62
CA TRP A 137 12.60 -36.84 9.54
C TRP A 137 13.92 -37.12 10.26
N GLU A 138 14.13 -38.34 10.76
CA GLU A 138 15.37 -38.75 11.42
C GLU A 138 16.57 -38.70 10.44
N SER A 139 16.36 -39.12 9.19
CA SER A 139 17.37 -39.02 8.13
C SER A 139 17.74 -37.57 7.82
N PHE A 140 16.72 -36.71 7.66
CA PHE A 140 16.89 -35.27 7.47
C PHE A 140 17.65 -34.64 8.65
N GLN A 141 17.21 -34.92 9.88
CA GLN A 141 17.82 -34.41 11.10
C GLN A 141 19.31 -34.79 11.18
N SER A 142 19.64 -36.06 11.02
CA SER A 142 21.03 -36.54 11.03
C SER A 142 21.89 -35.83 9.98
N SER A 143 21.36 -35.70 8.77
CA SER A 143 22.05 -35.06 7.65
C SER A 143 22.28 -33.58 7.88
N VAL A 144 21.27 -32.84 8.37
CA VAL A 144 21.39 -31.40 8.68
C VAL A 144 22.35 -31.17 9.83
N GLN A 145 22.30 -31.95 10.91
CA GLN A 145 23.22 -31.78 12.05
C GLN A 145 24.67 -32.08 11.65
N THR A 146 24.88 -33.10 10.82
CA THR A 146 26.20 -33.43 10.26
C THR A 146 26.71 -32.28 9.38
N SER A 147 25.87 -31.80 8.47
CA SER A 147 26.18 -30.71 7.54
C SER A 147 26.50 -29.41 8.29
N HIS A 148 25.72 -29.09 9.33
CA HIS A 148 25.92 -27.91 10.16
C HIS A 148 27.28 -27.96 10.86
N SER A 149 27.66 -29.13 11.40
CA SER A 149 28.94 -29.33 12.06
C SER A 149 30.12 -29.15 11.09
N LEU A 150 30.01 -29.69 9.86
CA LEU A 150 31.01 -29.52 8.81
C LEU A 150 31.16 -28.05 8.37
N LEU A 151 30.03 -27.36 8.20
CA LEU A 151 30.02 -25.95 7.81
C LEU A 151 30.59 -25.04 8.90
N GLN A 152 30.25 -25.29 10.17
CA GLN A 152 30.80 -24.54 11.31
C GLN A 152 32.32 -24.67 11.44
N GLN A 153 32.88 -25.85 11.18
CA GLN A 153 34.33 -26.07 11.19
C GLN A 153 35.05 -25.19 10.15
N ASN A 154 34.35 -24.82 9.07
CA ASN A 154 34.82 -23.92 8.02
C ASN A 154 34.35 -22.47 8.22
N GLY A 155 33.82 -22.12 9.40
CA GLY A 155 33.36 -20.76 9.73
C GLY A 155 32.02 -20.34 9.12
N ASN A 156 31.25 -21.27 8.56
CA ASN A 156 29.97 -20.98 7.91
C ASN A 156 28.78 -21.27 8.84
N SER A 157 27.91 -20.27 9.01
CA SER A 157 26.73 -20.33 9.89
C SER A 157 25.39 -20.36 9.16
N GLN A 158 25.37 -20.44 7.83
CA GLN A 158 24.15 -20.34 7.02
C GLN A 158 23.11 -21.41 7.36
N LEU A 159 23.56 -22.62 7.73
CA LEU A 159 22.67 -23.73 8.10
C LEU A 159 22.10 -23.64 9.54
N CYS A 160 22.39 -22.58 10.29
CA CYS A 160 21.96 -22.45 11.70
C CYS A 160 20.44 -22.59 11.86
N MET A 161 19.66 -21.94 10.99
CA MET A 161 18.20 -21.99 11.01
C MET A 161 17.65 -23.41 10.85
N LEU A 162 18.10 -24.16 9.83
CA LEU A 162 17.70 -25.55 9.62
C LEU A 162 18.20 -26.47 10.75
N SER A 163 19.38 -26.19 11.31
CA SER A 163 19.91 -26.92 12.46
C SER A 163 19.04 -26.72 13.71
N VAL A 164 18.51 -25.52 13.93
CA VAL A 164 17.55 -25.27 15.02
C VAL A 164 16.24 -26.00 14.76
N LEU A 165 15.66 -25.86 13.56
CA LEU A 165 14.38 -26.46 13.20
C LEU A 165 14.42 -28.01 13.25
N SER A 166 15.52 -28.62 12.81
CA SER A 166 15.68 -30.09 12.80
C SER A 166 15.87 -30.73 14.18
N LYS A 167 16.10 -29.96 15.24
CA LYS A 167 16.17 -30.50 16.62
C LYS A 167 14.81 -30.89 17.16
N GLU A 168 13.75 -30.31 16.60
CA GLU A 168 12.37 -30.61 16.97
C GLU A 168 11.85 -31.84 16.21
N ARG A 169 10.67 -32.35 16.58
CA ARG A 169 10.04 -33.51 15.90
C ARG A 169 9.35 -33.16 14.57
N GLY A 170 9.41 -31.90 14.18
CA GLY A 170 8.68 -31.35 13.05
C GLY A 170 8.75 -29.83 13.06
N ALA A 171 8.55 -29.21 11.90
CA ALA A 171 8.72 -27.78 11.70
C ALA A 171 7.87 -26.93 12.67
N TRP A 172 6.69 -27.39 13.08
CA TRP A 172 5.76 -26.65 13.96
C TRP A 172 5.63 -27.25 15.37
N SER A 173 6.51 -28.17 15.76
CA SER A 173 6.35 -29.00 16.97
C SER A 173 6.98 -28.45 18.25
N ASN A 174 7.68 -27.31 18.19
CA ASN A 174 8.29 -26.70 19.37
C ASN A 174 7.20 -26.34 20.40
N SER A 175 7.38 -26.77 21.65
CA SER A 175 6.36 -26.58 22.69
C SER A 175 6.01 -25.10 22.98
N THR A 176 7.01 -24.22 23.01
CA THR A 176 6.79 -22.78 23.23
C THR A 176 6.04 -22.17 22.07
N LEU A 177 6.40 -22.53 20.82
CA LEU A 177 5.66 -22.11 19.64
C LEU A 177 4.20 -22.57 19.70
N CYS A 178 3.93 -23.84 20.00
CA CYS A 178 2.56 -24.35 20.10
C CYS A 178 1.73 -23.58 21.13
N HIS A 179 2.31 -23.25 22.29
CA HIS A 179 1.63 -22.45 23.31
C HIS A 179 1.38 -21.00 22.86
N ILE A 180 2.32 -20.37 22.16
CA ILE A 180 2.12 -19.03 21.56
C ILE A 180 0.93 -19.08 20.58
N LEU A 181 0.91 -20.07 19.68
CA LEU A 181 -0.15 -20.21 18.69
C LEU A 181 -1.51 -20.56 19.31
N ALA A 182 -1.53 -21.25 20.45
CA ALA A 182 -2.74 -21.53 21.24
C ALA A 182 -3.22 -20.34 22.08
N ASN A 183 -2.47 -19.23 22.10
CA ASN A 183 -2.72 -18.08 22.98
C ASN A 183 -2.68 -18.43 24.48
N ASP A 184 -1.82 -19.37 24.87
CA ASP A 184 -1.65 -19.79 26.26
C ASP A 184 -0.76 -18.80 27.03
N THR A 185 -1.03 -18.61 28.32
CA THR A 185 -0.18 -17.79 29.18
C THR A 185 1.16 -18.48 29.43
N MET A 186 2.24 -17.86 28.98
CA MET A 186 3.61 -18.33 29.19
C MET A 186 4.45 -17.33 29.97
N LYS A 187 5.51 -17.83 30.60
CA LYS A 187 6.54 -16.97 31.20
C LYS A 187 7.32 -16.27 30.09
N THR A 188 7.44 -14.94 30.19
CA THR A 188 8.14 -14.10 29.21
C THR A 188 9.56 -14.58 28.93
N GLU A 189 10.28 -15.09 29.94
CA GLU A 189 11.64 -15.58 29.77
C GLU A 189 11.70 -16.79 28.81
N LYS A 190 10.74 -17.71 28.89
CA LYS A 190 10.68 -18.88 28.00
C LYS A 190 10.40 -18.48 26.56
N VAL A 191 9.55 -17.47 26.36
CA VAL A 191 9.26 -16.94 25.03
C VAL A 191 10.53 -16.29 24.47
N HIS A 192 11.21 -15.46 25.25
CA HIS A 192 12.46 -14.82 24.84
C HIS A 192 13.56 -15.83 24.49
N GLU A 193 13.73 -16.89 25.29
CA GLU A 193 14.66 -17.98 25.00
C GLU A 193 14.35 -18.65 23.65
N PHE A 194 13.06 -18.90 23.37
CA PHE A 194 12.61 -19.44 22.09
C PHE A 194 12.89 -18.48 20.92
N LEU A 195 12.56 -17.19 21.07
CA LEU A 195 12.78 -16.19 20.02
C LEU A 195 14.28 -16.01 19.73
N ALA A 196 15.12 -16.00 20.77
CA ALA A 196 16.57 -15.95 20.63
C ALA A 196 17.13 -17.19 19.91
N LEU A 197 16.56 -18.37 20.17
CA LEU A 197 16.98 -19.63 19.56
C LEU A 197 16.64 -19.70 18.07
N GLU A 198 15.42 -19.37 17.68
CA GLU A 198 14.99 -19.42 16.26
C GLU A 198 15.54 -18.26 15.44
N GLY A 199 15.67 -17.08 16.06
CA GLY A 199 16.16 -15.89 15.38
C GLY A 199 15.16 -15.30 14.37
N PRO A 200 15.45 -14.10 13.84
CA PRO A 200 14.48 -13.31 13.11
C PRO A 200 14.09 -13.92 11.75
N ILE A 201 15.04 -14.52 11.03
CA ILE A 201 14.80 -15.06 9.68
C ILE A 201 13.78 -16.21 9.73
N LEU A 202 13.94 -17.16 10.66
CA LEU A 202 13.02 -18.30 10.78
C LEU A 202 11.62 -17.85 11.20
N LEU A 203 11.56 -16.95 12.18
CA LEU A 203 10.29 -16.43 12.69
C LEU A 203 9.54 -15.62 11.63
N GLU A 204 10.26 -14.86 10.80
CA GLU A 204 9.68 -14.14 9.66
C GLU A 204 9.04 -15.12 8.65
N LEU A 205 9.76 -16.19 8.30
CA LEU A 205 9.24 -17.24 7.40
C LEU A 205 8.01 -17.94 8.00
N ARG A 206 8.00 -18.20 9.31
CA ARG A 206 6.83 -18.77 10.00
C ARG A 206 5.62 -17.86 9.93
N VAL A 207 5.79 -16.57 10.22
CA VAL A 207 4.70 -15.59 10.14
C VAL A 207 4.15 -15.51 8.71
N LYS A 208 5.04 -15.40 7.71
CA LYS A 208 4.65 -15.44 6.28
C LYS A 208 3.87 -16.72 5.94
N GLN A 209 4.32 -17.87 6.40
CA GLN A 209 3.62 -19.13 6.12
C GLN A 209 2.24 -19.21 6.77
N LEU A 210 2.08 -18.70 7.99
CA LEU A 210 0.78 -18.62 8.65
C LEU A 210 -0.18 -17.70 7.88
N ILE A 211 0.31 -16.58 7.35
CA ILE A 211 -0.46 -15.66 6.49
C ILE A 211 -0.89 -16.39 5.20
N ASN A 212 0.06 -17.04 4.50
CA ASN A 212 -0.21 -17.77 3.26
C ASN A 212 -1.21 -18.92 3.45
N SER A 213 -1.24 -19.51 4.65
CA SER A 213 -2.18 -20.58 5.02
C SER A 213 -3.51 -20.07 5.58
N ASN A 214 -3.81 -18.76 5.45
CA ASN A 214 -5.00 -18.08 6.01
C ASN A 214 -5.18 -18.25 7.54
N ARG A 215 -4.11 -18.54 8.28
CA ARG A 215 -4.12 -18.67 9.74
C ARG A 215 -3.78 -17.34 10.42
N PHE A 216 -4.52 -16.28 10.09
CA PHE A 216 -4.21 -14.91 10.51
C PHE A 216 -4.13 -14.73 12.03
N GLU A 217 -5.03 -15.34 12.81
CA GLU A 217 -4.99 -15.27 14.28
C GLU A 217 -3.65 -15.76 14.86
N ASN A 218 -3.14 -16.87 14.31
CA ASN A 218 -1.86 -17.44 14.71
C ASN A 218 -0.69 -16.53 14.29
N ALA A 219 -0.78 -15.95 13.10
CA ALA A 219 0.22 -15.00 12.60
C ALA A 219 0.28 -13.74 13.48
N VAL A 220 -0.88 -13.20 13.90
CA VAL A 220 -0.97 -12.07 14.83
C VAL A 220 -0.24 -12.38 16.14
N LEU A 221 -0.50 -13.55 16.74
CA LEU A 221 0.11 -13.93 18.02
C LEU A 221 1.63 -14.03 17.93
N LEU A 222 2.14 -14.74 16.91
CA LEU A 222 3.58 -14.90 16.72
C LEU A 222 4.27 -13.58 16.37
N ALA A 223 3.72 -12.82 15.41
CA ALA A 223 4.28 -11.53 15.01
C ALA A 223 4.30 -10.53 16.16
N LYS A 224 3.28 -10.54 17.03
CA LYS A 224 3.24 -9.73 18.26
C LYS A 224 4.40 -10.07 19.19
N GLN A 225 4.60 -11.35 19.52
CA GLN A 225 5.71 -11.76 20.39
C GLN A 225 7.07 -11.34 19.80
N CYS A 226 7.24 -11.47 18.48
CA CYS A 226 8.47 -11.02 17.81
C CYS A 226 8.64 -9.49 17.82
N ALA A 227 7.56 -8.72 17.64
CA ALA A 227 7.61 -7.26 17.64
C ALA A 227 7.87 -6.67 19.04
N GLU A 228 7.38 -7.33 20.09
CA GLU A 228 7.57 -6.94 21.49
C GLU A 228 8.96 -7.35 22.03
N TYR A 229 9.68 -8.24 21.34
CA TYR A 229 10.98 -8.74 21.76
C TYR A 229 12.11 -7.70 21.55
N PRO A 230 12.76 -7.18 22.62
CA PRO A 230 13.68 -6.05 22.52
C PRO A 230 14.89 -6.29 21.60
N GLU A 231 15.41 -7.50 21.54
CA GLU A 231 16.59 -7.88 20.74
C GLU A 231 16.31 -7.87 19.23
N PHE A 232 15.04 -7.86 18.83
CA PHE A 232 14.62 -7.73 17.43
C PHE A 232 14.32 -6.29 17.00
N ARG A 233 14.52 -5.29 17.86
CA ARG A 233 14.38 -3.89 17.45
C ARG A 233 15.31 -3.59 16.26
N GLY A 234 14.72 -3.15 15.16
CA GLY A 234 15.43 -2.89 13.90
C GLY A 234 15.93 -4.13 13.16
N ARG A 235 15.50 -5.34 13.55
CA ARG A 235 15.83 -6.61 12.89
C ARG A 235 14.55 -7.33 12.47
N GLY A 236 14.30 -7.36 11.16
CA GLY A 236 13.08 -7.91 10.58
C GLY A 236 11.89 -6.95 10.70
N ASN A 237 10.87 -7.20 9.89
CA ASN A 237 9.70 -6.33 9.76
C ASN A 237 8.53 -6.79 10.65
N PHE A 238 8.79 -7.22 11.89
CA PHE A 238 7.77 -7.85 12.74
C PHE A 238 6.62 -6.92 13.11
N THR A 239 6.89 -5.64 13.36
CA THR A 239 5.83 -4.64 13.59
C THR A 239 4.91 -4.51 12.37
N GLN A 240 5.49 -4.43 11.17
CA GLN A 240 4.74 -4.39 9.91
C GLN A 240 3.90 -5.66 9.72
N MET A 241 4.50 -6.83 9.92
CA MET A 241 3.78 -8.12 9.82
C MET A 241 2.64 -8.22 10.81
N TYR A 242 2.88 -7.82 12.07
CA TYR A 242 1.86 -7.78 13.11
C TYR A 242 0.69 -6.89 12.69
N LEU A 243 0.97 -5.67 12.24
CA LEU A 243 -0.06 -4.71 11.84
C LEU A 243 -0.85 -5.18 10.62
N VAL A 244 -0.20 -5.75 9.59
CA VAL A 244 -0.89 -6.32 8.43
C VAL A 244 -1.81 -7.47 8.86
N CYS A 245 -1.34 -8.37 9.72
CA CYS A 245 -2.16 -9.47 10.23
C CYS A 245 -3.35 -8.97 11.05
N VAL A 246 -3.14 -7.97 11.91
CA VAL A 246 -4.20 -7.37 12.73
C VAL A 246 -5.25 -6.69 11.86
N CYS A 247 -4.85 -5.98 10.79
CA CYS A 247 -5.78 -5.37 9.84
C CYS A 247 -6.63 -6.41 9.09
N ALA A 248 -6.10 -7.62 8.87
CA ALA A 248 -6.82 -8.71 8.21
C ALA A 248 -7.72 -9.52 9.15
N ALA A 249 -7.33 -9.68 10.42
CA ALA A 249 -8.00 -10.57 11.37
C ALA A 249 -9.04 -9.88 12.27
N GLU A 250 -8.82 -8.62 12.63
CA GLU A 250 -9.57 -7.98 13.72
C GLU A 250 -10.72 -7.09 13.25
N PRO A 251 -11.83 -7.01 14.01
CA PRO A 251 -12.87 -6.04 13.75
C PRO A 251 -12.37 -4.61 14.02
N GLN A 252 -12.98 -3.63 13.33
CA GLN A 252 -12.54 -2.23 13.32
C GLN A 252 -12.38 -1.61 14.72
N GLU A 253 -13.25 -1.94 15.69
CA GLU A 253 -13.19 -1.39 17.06
C GLU A 253 -11.92 -1.80 17.80
N GLN A 254 -11.52 -3.07 17.72
CA GLN A 254 -10.32 -3.59 18.37
C GLN A 254 -9.04 -3.16 17.62
N LEU A 255 -9.14 -3.07 16.30
CA LEU A 255 -8.08 -2.55 15.44
C LEU A 255 -7.65 -1.14 15.89
N MET A 256 -8.60 -0.21 16.07
CA MET A 256 -8.31 1.19 16.42
C MET A 256 -7.50 1.32 17.72
N GLN A 257 -7.75 0.47 18.71
CA GLN A 257 -6.97 0.44 19.96
C GLN A 257 -5.55 -0.10 19.73
N LYS A 258 -5.39 -1.14 18.90
CA LYS A 258 -4.07 -1.74 18.62
C LYS A 258 -3.17 -0.83 17.80
N ILE A 259 -3.75 0.02 16.95
CA ILE A 259 -3.00 0.94 16.08
C ILE A 259 -2.87 2.36 16.64
N SER A 260 -3.41 2.65 17.83
CA SER A 260 -3.44 4.03 18.36
C SER A 260 -2.05 4.58 18.69
N GLU A 261 -1.11 3.72 19.10
CA GLU A 261 0.21 4.13 19.57
C GLU A 261 1.27 4.22 18.46
N VAL A 262 0.95 3.79 17.23
CA VAL A 262 1.89 3.78 16.11
C VAL A 262 1.91 5.13 15.40
N ASP A 263 3.11 5.67 15.16
CA ASP A 263 3.33 6.94 14.45
C ASP A 263 2.99 6.80 12.96
N CYS A 264 2.36 7.83 12.39
CA CYS A 264 1.92 7.78 10.99
C CYS A 264 3.08 7.75 9.99
N LYS A 265 4.27 8.28 10.31
CA LYS A 265 5.44 8.20 9.42
C LYS A 265 5.97 6.79 9.31
N ASP A 266 6.05 6.09 10.43
CA ASP A 266 6.46 4.68 10.45
C ASP A 266 5.50 3.84 9.59
N ILE A 267 4.21 4.16 9.61
CA ILE A 267 3.21 3.52 8.75
C ILE A 267 3.43 3.82 7.28
N LEU A 268 3.72 5.06 6.90
CA LEU A 268 4.02 5.39 5.51
C LEU A 268 5.25 4.63 5.01
N GLU A 269 6.29 4.48 5.86
CA GLU A 269 7.46 3.66 5.54
C GLU A 269 7.07 2.19 5.35
N MET A 270 6.28 1.61 6.27
CA MET A 270 5.79 0.23 6.16
C MET A 270 4.93 0.01 4.90
N VAL A 271 4.07 0.95 4.54
CA VAL A 271 3.27 0.91 3.31
C VAL A 271 4.17 0.92 2.07
N CYS A 272 5.20 1.77 2.04
CA CYS A 272 6.19 1.79 0.94
C CYS A 272 6.97 0.48 0.85
N ASN A 273 7.33 -0.12 1.99
CA ASN A 273 8.03 -1.40 2.04
C ASN A 273 7.16 -2.52 1.48
N LEU A 274 5.89 -2.60 1.88
CA LEU A 274 4.92 -3.58 1.36
C LEU A 274 4.71 -3.42 -0.15
N GLU A 275 4.59 -2.18 -0.63
CA GLU A 275 4.48 -1.90 -2.07
C GLU A 275 5.74 -2.36 -2.83
N SER A 276 6.93 -2.11 -2.28
CA SER A 276 8.20 -2.52 -2.88
C SER A 276 8.37 -4.04 -2.91
N ASP A 277 7.81 -4.74 -1.91
CA ASP A 277 7.78 -6.20 -1.83
C ASP A 277 6.69 -6.83 -2.73
N GLY A 278 5.82 -6.01 -3.34
CA GLY A 278 4.72 -6.46 -4.22
C GLY A 278 3.45 -6.89 -3.47
N ASP A 279 3.35 -6.64 -2.16
CA ASP A 279 2.14 -6.90 -1.36
C ASP A 279 1.19 -5.69 -1.36
N ASP A 280 0.61 -5.41 -2.53
CA ASP A 280 -0.33 -4.30 -2.70
C ASP A 280 -1.57 -4.42 -1.79
N ARG A 281 -2.02 -5.65 -1.51
CA ARG A 281 -3.19 -5.89 -0.65
C ARG A 281 -2.88 -5.61 0.81
N GLY A 282 -1.74 -6.08 1.31
CA GLY A 282 -1.25 -5.74 2.65
C GLY A 282 -1.03 -4.25 2.81
N ALA A 283 -0.40 -3.60 1.83
CA ALA A 283 -0.19 -2.16 1.79
C ALA A 283 -1.52 -1.39 1.85
N LEU A 284 -2.50 -1.76 1.01
CA LEU A 284 -3.82 -1.13 0.99
C LEU A 284 -4.58 -1.35 2.31
N SER A 285 -4.52 -2.56 2.88
CA SER A 285 -5.19 -2.90 4.14
C SER A 285 -4.65 -2.03 5.29
N LEU A 286 -3.33 -1.96 5.42
CA LEU A 286 -2.65 -1.15 6.43
C LEU A 286 -2.94 0.35 6.23
N CYS A 287 -2.82 0.84 5.00
CA CYS A 287 -3.07 2.24 4.66
C CYS A 287 -4.54 2.63 4.94
N SER A 288 -5.50 1.76 4.60
CA SER A 288 -6.93 1.98 4.85
C SER A 288 -7.26 2.03 6.34
N ALA A 289 -6.64 1.15 7.15
CA ALA A 289 -6.84 1.12 8.60
C ALA A 289 -6.38 2.43 9.25
N PHE A 290 -5.18 2.90 8.90
CA PHE A 290 -4.62 4.13 9.45
C PHE A 290 -5.30 5.38 8.92
N LEU A 291 -5.72 5.39 7.66
CA LEU A 291 -6.52 6.50 7.12
C LEU A 291 -7.83 6.60 7.89
N THR A 292 -8.53 5.47 8.07
CA THR A 292 -9.77 5.43 8.85
C THR A 292 -9.56 5.93 10.29
N ARG A 293 -8.44 5.57 10.94
CA ARG A 293 -8.07 6.10 12.26
C ARG A 293 -7.97 7.63 12.25
N GLN A 294 -7.25 8.20 11.29
CA GLN A 294 -7.06 9.64 11.17
C GLN A 294 -8.37 10.39 10.93
N LEU A 295 -9.23 9.85 10.05
CA LEU A 295 -10.54 10.41 9.76
C LEU A 295 -11.41 10.48 11.03
N LEU A 296 -11.43 9.40 11.82
CA LEU A 296 -12.21 9.29 13.05
C LEU A 296 -11.68 10.18 14.19
N GLN A 297 -10.37 10.33 14.28
CA GLN A 297 -9.71 11.16 15.30
C GLN A 297 -9.63 12.64 14.90
N GLY A 298 -9.81 12.96 13.62
CA GLY A 298 -9.61 14.29 13.06
C GLY A 298 -8.14 14.73 12.97
N ASP A 299 -7.20 13.78 13.03
CA ASP A 299 -5.76 14.04 12.94
C ASP A 299 -5.34 14.30 11.49
N VAL A 300 -4.72 15.45 11.24
CA VAL A 300 -4.27 15.87 9.91
C VAL A 300 -2.77 15.63 9.67
N TYR A 301 -2.03 15.13 10.66
CA TYR A 301 -0.61 14.82 10.51
C TYR A 301 -0.39 13.71 9.48
N CYS A 302 0.38 13.95 8.41
CA CYS A 302 0.60 13.00 7.30
C CYS A 302 -0.68 12.56 6.55
N ALA A 303 -1.83 13.21 6.79
CA ALA A 303 -3.11 12.78 6.24
C ALA A 303 -3.17 12.92 4.72
N TRP A 304 -2.51 13.92 4.13
CA TRP A 304 -2.44 14.08 2.68
C TRP A 304 -1.66 12.94 2.03
N GLU A 305 -0.45 12.66 2.52
CA GLU A 305 0.39 11.57 2.04
C GLU A 305 -0.35 10.24 2.15
N LEU A 306 -0.97 9.96 3.30
CA LEU A 306 -1.71 8.74 3.53
C LEU A 306 -2.92 8.62 2.59
N THR A 307 -3.68 9.70 2.38
CA THR A 307 -4.81 9.72 1.44
C THR A 307 -4.36 9.48 0.00
N LEU A 308 -3.23 10.06 -0.40
CA LEU A 308 -2.65 9.91 -1.74
C LEU A 308 -2.11 8.49 -1.98
N PHE A 309 -1.42 7.89 -1.00
CA PHE A 309 -0.98 6.50 -1.09
C PHE A 309 -2.19 5.56 -1.15
N TRP A 310 -3.17 5.78 -0.28
CA TRP A 310 -4.41 5.02 -0.27
C TRP A 310 -5.13 5.04 -1.61
N SER A 311 -5.26 6.21 -2.25
CA SER A 311 -5.98 6.31 -3.54
C SER A 311 -5.29 5.53 -4.65
N LYS A 312 -3.97 5.64 -4.75
CA LYS A 312 -3.16 4.93 -5.76
C LYS A 312 -3.19 3.41 -5.54
N LEU A 313 -3.04 2.97 -4.29
CA LEU A 313 -3.12 1.55 -3.93
C LEU A 313 -4.51 0.98 -4.21
N LEU A 314 -5.57 1.70 -3.83
CA LEU A 314 -6.94 1.27 -4.08
C LEU A 314 -7.19 1.12 -5.58
N LYS A 315 -6.75 2.09 -6.39
CA LYS A 315 -6.93 2.03 -7.85
C LYS A 315 -6.17 0.87 -8.51
N ARG A 316 -5.01 0.50 -7.95
CA ARG A 316 -4.21 -0.64 -8.42
C ARG A 316 -4.86 -1.99 -8.06
N VAL A 317 -5.34 -2.13 -6.82
CA VAL A 317 -5.96 -3.37 -6.33
C VAL A 317 -7.38 -3.56 -6.87
N GLU A 318 -8.14 -2.46 -7.00
CA GLU A 318 -9.54 -2.44 -7.40
C GLU A 318 -9.75 -1.38 -8.51
N PRO A 319 -9.68 -1.76 -9.80
CA PRO A 319 -9.71 -0.81 -10.90
C PRO A 319 -11.10 -0.18 -11.12
N SER A 320 -12.16 -0.75 -10.53
CA SER A 320 -13.54 -0.26 -10.68
C SER A 320 -13.72 1.16 -10.17
N ALA A 321 -14.17 2.07 -11.06
CA ALA A 321 -14.49 3.45 -10.71
C ALA A 321 -15.58 3.53 -9.63
N GLN A 322 -16.65 2.73 -9.75
CA GLN A 322 -17.74 2.74 -8.78
C GLN A 322 -17.28 2.32 -7.38
N VAL A 323 -16.47 1.25 -7.29
CA VAL A 323 -15.99 0.78 -5.97
C VAL A 323 -15.07 1.83 -5.34
N PHE A 324 -14.21 2.49 -6.14
CA PHE A 324 -13.40 3.60 -5.67
C PHE A 324 -14.26 4.74 -5.11
N LEU A 325 -15.29 5.16 -5.85
CA LEU A 325 -16.22 6.22 -5.44
C LEU A 325 -17.02 5.86 -4.18
N ASP A 326 -17.49 4.62 -4.07
CA ASP A 326 -18.22 4.11 -2.89
C ASP A 326 -17.32 4.18 -1.65
N ARG A 327 -16.04 3.82 -1.79
CA ARG A 327 -15.05 3.91 -0.71
C ARG A 327 -14.75 5.35 -0.31
N CYS A 328 -14.51 6.24 -1.27
CA CYS A 328 -14.34 7.67 -1.00
C CYS A 328 -15.55 8.25 -0.26
N SER A 329 -16.78 7.90 -0.68
CA SER A 329 -18.04 8.32 -0.05
C SER A 329 -18.22 7.72 1.36
N GLN A 330 -17.71 6.52 1.62
CA GLN A 330 -17.66 5.95 2.96
C GLN A 330 -16.70 6.77 3.85
N LEU A 331 -15.50 7.06 3.38
CA LEU A 331 -14.49 7.81 4.13
C LEU A 331 -14.91 9.26 4.40
N SER A 332 -15.57 9.93 3.46
CA SER A 332 -16.07 11.30 3.67
C SER A 332 -17.06 11.37 4.84
N ARG A 333 -17.96 10.39 4.97
CA ARG A 333 -18.92 10.29 6.08
C ARG A 333 -18.26 10.03 7.44
N LEU A 334 -17.08 9.39 7.46
CA LEU A 334 -16.31 9.17 8.69
C LEU A 334 -15.48 10.38 9.10
N SER A 335 -15.21 11.30 8.17
CA SER A 335 -14.31 12.43 8.36
C SER A 335 -14.82 13.38 9.45
N LYS A 336 -13.95 13.73 10.40
CA LYS A 336 -14.22 14.74 11.43
C LYS A 336 -13.72 16.15 11.09
N THR A 337 -13.01 16.30 9.97
CA THR A 337 -12.50 17.60 9.54
C THR A 337 -12.75 17.83 8.05
N VAL A 338 -12.93 19.09 7.67
CA VAL A 338 -13.09 19.50 6.27
C VAL A 338 -11.84 19.17 5.45
N TYR A 339 -10.64 19.26 6.03
CA TYR A 339 -9.39 18.98 5.33
C TYR A 339 -9.34 17.56 4.74
N HIS A 340 -9.79 16.56 5.50
CA HIS A 340 -9.86 15.19 5.00
C HIS A 340 -10.82 15.05 3.81
N ILE A 341 -11.98 15.72 3.85
CA ILE A 341 -12.90 15.73 2.72
C ILE A 341 -12.27 16.41 1.50
N LEU A 342 -11.57 17.53 1.69
CA LEU A 342 -10.86 18.21 0.60
C LEU A 342 -9.74 17.33 0.01
N PHE A 343 -9.04 16.53 0.82
CA PHE A 343 -8.07 15.56 0.32
C PHE A 343 -8.73 14.45 -0.49
N LEU A 344 -9.88 13.93 -0.04
CA LEU A 344 -10.66 12.94 -0.78
C LEU A 344 -11.15 13.49 -2.13
N ILE A 345 -11.66 14.73 -2.17
CA ILE A 345 -12.04 15.40 -3.43
C ILE A 345 -10.84 15.47 -4.38
N LYS A 346 -9.67 15.89 -3.90
CA LYS A 346 -8.47 15.98 -4.72
C LYS A 346 -8.07 14.64 -5.34
N VAL A 347 -8.11 13.54 -4.58
CA VAL A 347 -7.76 12.23 -5.13
C VAL A 347 -8.85 11.70 -6.08
N VAL A 348 -10.14 11.97 -5.83
CA VAL A 348 -11.21 11.62 -6.79
C VAL A 348 -11.02 12.36 -8.11
N GLN A 349 -10.72 13.66 -8.08
CA GLN A 349 -10.45 14.44 -9.30
C GLN A 349 -9.22 13.92 -10.06
N ALA A 350 -8.16 13.55 -9.34
CA ALA A 350 -6.94 13.04 -9.95
C ALA A 350 -7.13 11.68 -10.64
N GLU A 351 -7.89 10.78 -10.01
CA GLU A 351 -8.04 9.39 -10.49
C GLU A 351 -9.21 9.20 -11.46
N LEU A 352 -10.29 9.98 -11.35
CA LEU A 352 -11.55 9.76 -12.08
C LEU A 352 -12.09 10.98 -12.86
N GLN A 353 -11.52 12.18 -12.67
CA GLN A 353 -11.92 13.40 -13.37
C GLN A 353 -13.46 13.62 -13.34
N GLU A 354 -14.10 13.72 -14.51
CA GLU A 354 -15.54 13.97 -14.67
C GLU A 354 -16.43 12.84 -14.10
N GLU A 355 -15.99 11.57 -14.17
CA GLU A 355 -16.79 10.44 -13.64
C GLU A 355 -16.99 10.54 -12.11
N GLY A 356 -16.05 11.19 -11.41
CA GLY A 356 -16.12 11.41 -9.97
C GLY A 356 -16.80 12.70 -9.54
N LEU A 357 -17.19 13.56 -10.49
CA LEU A 357 -17.72 14.89 -10.21
C LEU A 357 -18.96 14.88 -9.29
N PRO A 358 -19.97 14.01 -9.47
CA PRO A 358 -21.11 13.96 -8.56
C PRO A 358 -20.70 13.71 -7.10
N VAL A 359 -19.79 12.75 -6.88
CA VAL A 359 -19.29 12.42 -5.53
C VAL A 359 -18.48 13.57 -4.94
N CYS A 360 -17.68 14.27 -5.75
CA CYS A 360 -16.99 15.49 -5.30
C CYS A 360 -17.98 16.56 -4.81
N ILE A 361 -19.11 16.75 -5.49
CA ILE A 361 -20.14 17.70 -5.08
C ILE A 361 -20.86 17.26 -3.80
N GLU A 362 -21.20 15.97 -3.66
CA GLU A 362 -21.72 15.41 -2.40
C GLU A 362 -20.75 15.65 -1.23
N MET A 363 -19.46 15.46 -1.47
CA MET A 363 -18.40 15.76 -0.48
C MET A 363 -18.33 17.24 -0.16
N CYS A 364 -18.45 18.15 -1.14
CA CYS A 364 -18.51 19.59 -0.90
C CYS A 364 -19.72 19.99 -0.05
N ILE A 365 -20.89 19.39 -0.31
CA ILE A 365 -22.10 19.58 0.51
C ILE A 365 -21.82 19.16 1.96
N CYS A 366 -21.26 17.97 2.16
CA CYS A 366 -20.88 17.46 3.47
C CYS A 366 -19.88 18.39 4.18
N ALA A 367 -18.87 18.90 3.46
CA ALA A 367 -17.89 19.84 3.98
C ALA A 367 -18.52 21.18 4.41
N LEU A 368 -19.44 21.74 3.61
CA LEU A 368 -20.16 22.97 3.93
C LEU A 368 -21.02 22.83 5.20
N GLN A 369 -21.68 21.68 5.36
CA GLN A 369 -22.51 21.36 6.53
C GLN A 369 -21.67 21.11 7.78
N MET A 370 -20.47 20.55 7.63
CA MET A 370 -19.54 20.29 8.74
C MET A 370 -18.82 21.56 9.23
N ALA A 371 -18.50 22.49 8.32
CA ALA A 371 -17.78 23.71 8.68
C ALA A 371 -18.59 24.58 9.65
N SER A 372 -17.98 24.91 10.80
CA SER A 372 -18.62 25.73 11.83
C SER A 372 -18.86 27.17 11.35
N SER A 373 -19.74 27.90 12.02
CA SER A 373 -20.06 29.30 11.66
C SER A 373 -18.84 30.23 11.70
N ASN A 374 -17.80 29.88 12.48
CA ASN A 374 -16.64 30.73 12.71
C ASN A 374 -15.46 30.40 11.77
N GLU A 375 -15.59 29.39 10.91
CA GLU A 375 -14.53 28.94 10.00
C GLU A 375 -14.68 29.56 8.60
N GLY A 376 -14.69 30.89 8.53
CA GLY A 376 -14.86 31.64 7.28
C GLY A 376 -13.86 31.26 6.18
N ASN A 377 -12.57 31.13 6.53
CA ASN A 377 -11.53 30.72 5.58
C ASN A 377 -11.75 29.31 5.00
N VAL A 378 -12.27 28.38 5.81
CA VAL A 378 -12.54 27.00 5.37
C VAL A 378 -13.74 27.00 4.41
N LYS A 379 -14.82 27.70 4.77
CA LYS A 379 -16.00 27.84 3.91
C LYS A 379 -15.67 28.54 2.59
N ALA A 380 -14.84 29.58 2.61
CA ALA A 380 -14.35 30.22 1.40
C ALA A 380 -13.53 29.25 0.52
N THR A 381 -12.69 28.41 1.14
CA THR A 381 -11.95 27.36 0.41
C THR A 381 -12.91 26.36 -0.25
N ILE A 382 -13.96 25.93 0.45
CA ILE A 382 -14.97 25.03 -0.13
C ILE A 382 -15.71 25.70 -1.29
N CYS A 383 -16.07 26.98 -1.18
CA CYS A 383 -16.71 27.75 -2.26
C CYS A 383 -15.84 27.83 -3.52
N LYS A 384 -14.53 28.04 -3.34
CA LYS A 384 -13.55 28.00 -4.44
C LYS A 384 -13.47 26.62 -5.07
N THR A 385 -13.41 25.56 -4.26
CA THR A 385 -13.43 24.17 -4.75
C THR A 385 -14.68 23.88 -5.57
N ILE A 386 -15.87 24.26 -5.10
CA ILE A 386 -17.13 24.08 -5.82
C ILE A 386 -17.12 24.86 -7.14
N SER A 387 -16.65 26.11 -7.13
CA SER A 387 -16.56 26.95 -8.33
C SER A 387 -15.60 26.36 -9.38
N CYS A 388 -14.53 25.70 -8.94
CA CYS A 388 -13.61 24.97 -9.83
C CYS A 388 -14.20 23.66 -10.36
N LEU A 389 -15.04 22.97 -9.58
CA LEU A 389 -15.72 21.74 -9.98
C LEU A 389 -16.87 22.00 -10.97
N LEU A 390 -17.56 23.14 -10.84
CA LEU A 390 -18.71 23.51 -11.67
C LEU A 390 -18.49 24.87 -12.38
N PRO A 391 -17.46 25.00 -13.24
CA PRO A 391 -17.07 26.29 -13.82
C PRO A 391 -18.10 26.86 -14.80
N THR A 392 -18.93 26.01 -15.39
CA THR A 392 -19.98 26.38 -16.36
C THR A 392 -21.32 26.71 -15.70
N ASP A 393 -21.52 26.35 -14.43
CA ASP A 393 -22.78 26.60 -13.73
C ASP A 393 -22.76 28.00 -13.09
N LEU A 394 -23.31 28.98 -13.82
CA LEU A 394 -23.31 30.38 -13.40
C LEU A 394 -24.08 30.61 -12.09
N GLU A 395 -25.15 29.87 -11.85
CA GLU A 395 -25.92 30.00 -10.61
C GLU A 395 -25.11 29.54 -9.40
N VAL A 396 -24.40 28.40 -9.55
CA VAL A 396 -23.50 27.90 -8.51
C VAL A 396 -22.32 28.85 -8.31
N LYS A 397 -21.71 29.39 -9.38
CA LYS A 397 -20.65 30.41 -9.27
C LYS A 397 -21.11 31.64 -8.49
N ARG A 398 -22.31 32.16 -8.79
CA ARG A 398 -22.92 33.29 -8.07
C ARG A 398 -23.15 32.95 -6.60
N ALA A 399 -23.61 31.75 -6.30
CA ALA A 399 -23.82 31.28 -4.92
C ALA A 399 -22.49 31.20 -4.14
N CYS A 400 -21.44 30.62 -4.74
CA CYS A 400 -20.11 30.55 -4.14
C CYS A 400 -19.53 31.95 -3.86
N GLN A 401 -19.53 32.84 -4.86
CA GLN A 401 -18.98 34.20 -4.70
C GLN A 401 -19.75 35.03 -3.66
N LEU A 402 -21.08 34.93 -3.66
CA LEU A 402 -21.89 35.60 -2.65
C LEU A 402 -21.59 35.06 -1.24
N THR A 403 -21.44 33.74 -1.11
CA THR A 403 -21.08 33.12 0.18
C THR A 403 -19.72 33.60 0.66
N GLU A 404 -18.70 33.65 -0.21
CA GLU A 404 -17.38 34.19 0.11
C GLU A 404 -17.45 35.64 0.61
N PHE A 405 -18.19 36.50 -0.11
CA PHE A 405 -18.42 37.88 0.32
C PHE A 405 -19.12 37.98 1.68
N LEU A 406 -20.13 37.14 1.95
CA LEU A 406 -20.86 37.16 3.21
C LEU A 406 -20.02 36.70 4.41
N LEU A 407 -19.01 35.87 4.18
CA LEU A 407 -18.08 35.43 5.22
C LEU A 407 -17.07 36.54 5.56
N GLU A 408 -16.57 37.27 4.56
CA GLU A 408 -15.66 38.39 4.76
C GLU A 408 -15.94 39.54 3.75
N PRO A 409 -16.82 40.50 4.12
CA PRO A 409 -17.20 41.61 3.24
C PRO A 409 -16.04 42.59 3.02
N THR A 410 -15.32 42.42 1.92
CA THR A 410 -14.18 43.26 1.50
C THR A 410 -14.47 43.94 0.16
N VAL A 411 -13.68 44.95 -0.18
CA VAL A 411 -13.77 45.61 -1.49
C VAL A 411 -13.52 44.62 -2.63
N ASP A 412 -12.54 43.72 -2.45
CA ASP A 412 -12.19 42.72 -3.46
C ASP A 412 -13.30 41.68 -3.65
N SER A 413 -13.84 41.13 -2.56
CA SER A 413 -14.97 40.19 -2.65
C SER A 413 -16.24 40.84 -3.20
N TYR A 414 -16.48 42.12 -2.92
CA TYR A 414 -17.58 42.88 -3.53
C TYR A 414 -17.45 42.93 -5.06
N TYR A 415 -16.28 43.31 -5.58
CA TYR A 415 -16.06 43.38 -7.03
C TYR A 415 -16.07 41.99 -7.69
N ALA A 416 -15.67 40.94 -6.96
CA ALA A 416 -15.81 39.56 -7.44
C ALA A 416 -17.29 39.15 -7.61
N VAL A 417 -18.16 39.51 -6.66
CA VAL A 417 -19.62 39.31 -6.80
C VAL A 417 -20.16 40.15 -7.95
N GLU A 418 -19.77 41.43 -8.06
CA GLU A 418 -20.20 42.31 -9.16
C GLU A 418 -19.86 41.71 -10.53
N ALA A 419 -18.64 41.20 -10.70
CA ALA A 419 -18.18 40.60 -11.95
C ALA A 419 -19.06 39.40 -12.35
N VAL A 420 -19.29 38.46 -11.44
CA VAL A 420 -20.05 37.22 -11.73
C VAL A 420 -21.55 37.47 -11.90
N TYR A 421 -22.12 38.45 -11.21
CA TYR A 421 -23.54 38.82 -11.39
C TYR A 421 -23.81 39.62 -12.67
N ASN A 422 -22.79 40.23 -13.26
CA ASN A 422 -22.89 40.90 -14.56
C ASN A 422 -22.61 39.96 -15.75
N GLU A 423 -22.18 38.72 -15.52
CA GLU A 423 -22.10 37.70 -16.58
C GLU A 423 -23.51 37.41 -17.16
N PRO A 424 -23.65 37.27 -18.49
CA PRO A 424 -24.93 37.01 -19.12
C PRO A 424 -25.47 35.64 -18.71
N ASP A 425 -26.77 35.57 -18.41
CA ASP A 425 -27.41 34.31 -18.06
C ASP A 425 -27.29 33.29 -19.20
N GLN A 426 -26.79 32.10 -18.86
CA GLN A 426 -26.69 30.98 -19.79
C GLN A 426 -27.92 30.09 -19.58
N LYS A 427 -28.61 29.74 -20.67
CA LYS A 427 -29.62 28.67 -20.63
C LYS A 427 -28.88 27.34 -20.55
N LEU A 428 -28.86 26.73 -19.37
CA LEU A 428 -28.40 25.35 -19.21
C LEU A 428 -29.48 24.44 -19.81
N ASP A 429 -29.11 23.62 -20.81
CA ASP A 429 -29.97 22.52 -21.24
C ASP A 429 -29.94 21.45 -20.14
N GLU A 430 -31.09 20.91 -19.75
CA GLU A 430 -31.17 19.88 -18.69
C GLU A 430 -30.34 18.63 -19.05
N ASN A 431 -30.10 18.40 -20.35
CA ASN A 431 -29.29 17.29 -20.86
C ASN A 431 -27.77 17.55 -20.79
N ASP A 432 -27.34 18.80 -20.57
CA ASP A 432 -25.91 19.20 -20.56
C ASP A 432 -25.39 19.47 -19.13
N LEU A 433 -26.18 19.13 -18.11
CA LEU A 433 -25.77 19.36 -16.71
C LEU A 433 -24.64 18.41 -16.31
N PRO A 434 -23.54 18.93 -15.72
CA PRO A 434 -22.38 18.12 -15.33
C PRO A 434 -22.67 17.21 -14.12
N VAL A 435 -23.74 17.49 -13.37
CA VAL A 435 -24.20 16.68 -12.23
C VAL A 435 -25.72 16.53 -12.26
N PRO A 436 -26.29 15.48 -11.61
CA PRO A 436 -27.72 15.31 -11.52
C PRO A 436 -28.43 16.54 -10.94
N TYR A 437 -29.57 16.91 -11.53
CA TYR A 437 -30.34 18.08 -11.11
C TYR A 437 -30.70 18.08 -9.62
N SER A 438 -31.04 16.90 -9.07
CA SER A 438 -31.33 16.76 -7.63
C SER A 438 -30.15 17.16 -6.74
N LEU A 439 -28.94 16.78 -7.12
CA LEU A 439 -27.72 17.08 -6.37
C LEU A 439 -27.36 18.56 -6.49
N ARG A 440 -27.51 19.13 -7.69
CA ARG A 440 -27.37 20.57 -7.93
C ARG A 440 -28.32 21.38 -7.03
N CYS A 441 -29.59 20.98 -6.95
CA CYS A 441 -30.57 21.62 -6.06
C CYS A 441 -30.17 21.51 -4.59
N GLU A 442 -29.71 20.34 -4.15
CA GLU A 442 -29.25 20.15 -2.76
C GLU A 442 -28.10 21.10 -2.42
N LEU A 443 -27.11 21.24 -3.31
CA LEU A 443 -26.01 22.17 -3.15
C LEU A 443 -26.49 23.62 -2.97
N LEU A 444 -27.36 24.10 -3.85
CA LEU A 444 -27.92 25.46 -3.78
C LEU A 444 -28.73 25.68 -2.50
N LEU A 445 -29.49 24.68 -2.07
CA LEU A 445 -30.22 24.74 -0.79
C LEU A 445 -29.27 24.89 0.39
N VAL A 446 -28.15 24.17 0.41
CA VAL A 446 -27.14 24.30 1.48
C VAL A 446 -26.56 25.70 1.52
N PHE A 447 -26.27 26.34 0.38
CA PHE A 447 -25.86 27.74 0.36
C PHE A 447 -26.93 28.67 0.95
N LYS A 448 -28.19 28.53 0.55
CA LYS A 448 -29.30 29.33 1.07
C LYS A 448 -29.43 29.24 2.60
N THR A 449 -29.14 28.10 3.21
CA THR A 449 -29.16 27.96 4.68
C THR A 449 -28.11 28.81 5.40
N GLN A 450 -27.07 29.26 4.70
CA GLN A 450 -25.97 30.05 5.25
C GLN A 450 -26.16 31.56 5.06
N TRP A 451 -27.13 31.97 4.25
CA TRP A 451 -27.33 33.37 3.91
C TRP A 451 -28.35 34.04 4.83
N PRO A 452 -28.16 35.32 5.16
CA PRO A 452 -29.13 36.09 5.94
C PRO A 452 -30.35 36.55 5.09
N PHE A 453 -30.35 36.30 3.78
CA PHE A 453 -31.39 36.64 2.83
C PHE A 453 -31.40 35.66 1.65
N ASP A 454 -32.49 35.66 0.86
CA ASP A 454 -32.61 34.84 -0.36
C ASP A 454 -32.59 35.72 -1.62
N PRO A 455 -31.48 35.74 -2.39
CA PRO A 455 -31.33 36.57 -3.58
C PRO A 455 -31.83 35.90 -4.88
N GLU A 456 -32.52 34.75 -4.81
CA GLU A 456 -32.89 33.90 -5.97
C GLU A 456 -33.47 34.65 -7.18
N PHE A 457 -34.18 35.76 -6.95
CA PHE A 457 -34.80 36.57 -8.00
C PHE A 457 -34.22 37.99 -8.13
N TRP A 458 -33.07 38.25 -7.50
CA TRP A 458 -32.47 39.58 -7.47
C TRP A 458 -31.52 39.77 -8.64
N ASN A 459 -31.68 40.89 -9.36
CA ASN A 459 -30.64 41.36 -10.27
C ASN A 459 -29.51 42.06 -9.48
N TRP A 460 -28.36 42.29 -10.12
CA TRP A 460 -27.22 42.96 -9.47
C TRP A 460 -27.62 44.28 -8.81
N LYS A 461 -28.50 45.08 -9.43
CA LYS A 461 -28.98 46.35 -8.87
C LYS A 461 -29.70 46.19 -7.52
N ALA A 462 -30.46 45.11 -7.33
CA ALA A 462 -31.09 44.79 -6.05
C ALA A 462 -30.04 44.31 -5.03
N LEU A 463 -29.14 43.41 -5.42
CA LEU A 463 -28.12 42.84 -4.56
C LEU A 463 -27.06 43.87 -4.09
N LYS A 464 -26.61 44.75 -4.99
CA LYS A 464 -25.59 45.81 -4.73
C LYS A 464 -25.91 46.62 -3.49
N ARG A 465 -27.17 46.98 -3.26
CA ARG A 465 -27.58 47.76 -2.07
C ARG A 465 -27.34 46.99 -0.78
N HIS A 466 -27.63 45.69 -0.76
CA HIS A 466 -27.43 44.85 0.41
C HIS A 466 -25.94 44.59 0.67
N CYS A 467 -25.15 44.37 -0.38
CA CYS A 467 -23.69 44.22 -0.25
C CYS A 467 -23.05 45.49 0.34
N LEU A 468 -23.38 46.67 -0.18
CA LEU A 468 -22.84 47.93 0.33
C LEU A 468 -23.21 48.18 1.81
N LEU A 469 -24.41 47.77 2.24
CA LEU A 469 -24.81 47.86 3.64
C LEU A 469 -23.98 46.94 4.54
N LEU A 470 -23.71 45.71 4.09
CA LEU A 470 -22.92 44.73 4.85
C LEU A 470 -21.43 45.08 4.96
N MET A 471 -20.90 45.81 3.97
CA MET A 471 -19.52 46.30 3.98
C MET A 471 -19.25 47.41 5.01
N GLY A 472 -20.28 48.09 5.52
CA GLY A 472 -20.14 49.18 6.48
C GLY A 472 -19.23 50.30 5.97
N GLU A 473 -18.16 50.63 6.70
CA GLU A 473 -17.22 51.70 6.35
C GLU A 473 -16.48 51.44 5.02
N GLN A 474 -16.26 50.18 4.65
CA GLN A 474 -15.59 49.79 3.39
C GLN A 474 -16.40 50.21 2.15
N SER A 475 -17.71 50.40 2.29
CA SER A 475 -18.57 50.90 1.20
C SER A 475 -18.19 52.29 0.70
N SER A 476 -17.57 53.12 1.56
CA SER A 476 -17.08 54.45 1.18
C SER A 476 -15.94 54.39 0.16
N ILE A 477 -15.13 53.33 0.21
CA ILE A 477 -14.06 53.05 -0.75
C ILE A 477 -14.68 52.69 -2.11
N VAL A 478 -15.64 51.78 -2.13
CA VAL A 478 -16.38 51.40 -3.34
C VAL A 478 -17.05 52.62 -3.97
N SER A 479 -17.71 53.48 -3.18
CA SER A 479 -18.33 54.71 -3.70
C SER A 479 -17.30 55.67 -4.30
N SER A 480 -16.09 55.74 -3.74
CA SER A 480 -15.01 56.56 -4.28
C SER A 480 -14.48 56.01 -5.60
N ILE A 481 -14.34 54.68 -5.71
CA ILE A 481 -13.89 54.00 -6.93
C ILE A 481 -14.94 54.13 -8.03
N ASP A 482 -16.22 53.88 -7.74
CA ASP A 482 -17.31 53.99 -8.71
C ASP A 482 -17.38 55.43 -9.28
N LYS A 483 -17.24 56.46 -8.44
CA LYS A 483 -17.19 57.86 -8.89
C LYS A 483 -16.01 58.15 -9.82
N LEU A 484 -14.84 57.55 -9.54
CA LEU A 484 -13.65 57.70 -10.38
C LEU A 484 -13.83 57.00 -11.73
N ASN A 485 -14.47 55.83 -11.75
CA ASN A 485 -14.77 55.10 -12.99
C ASN A 485 -15.84 55.82 -13.81
N ASP A 486 -16.88 56.35 -13.17
CA ASP A 486 -17.91 57.16 -13.83
C ASP A 486 -17.29 58.44 -14.44
N SER A 487 -16.35 59.10 -13.74
CA SER A 487 -15.63 60.25 -14.31
C SER A 487 -14.71 59.88 -15.48
N LYS A 488 -14.06 58.72 -15.44
CA LYS A 488 -13.19 58.25 -16.54
C LYS A 488 -13.97 57.84 -17.78
N ASN A 489 -15.15 57.21 -17.62
CA ASN A 489 -16.02 56.87 -18.73
C ASN A 489 -16.59 58.13 -19.43
N LEU A 490 -16.80 59.22 -18.67
CA LEU A 490 -17.17 60.52 -19.24
C LEU A 490 -16.00 61.16 -20.01
N ASP A 491 -14.77 61.06 -19.48
CA ASP A 491 -13.57 61.57 -20.15
C ASP A 491 -13.18 60.75 -21.40
N GLU A 492 -13.46 59.44 -21.44
CA GLU A 492 -13.25 58.60 -22.63
C GLU A 492 -14.25 58.92 -23.76
N LEU A 493 -15.52 59.20 -23.43
CA LEU A 493 -16.54 59.63 -24.40
C LEU A 493 -16.27 61.02 -25.01
N ASP A 494 -15.54 61.89 -24.31
CA ASP A 494 -15.11 63.21 -24.81
C ASP A 494 -13.78 63.14 -25.60
N SER A 495 -13.12 61.97 -25.67
CA SER A 495 -11.83 61.79 -26.37
C SER A 495 -11.92 61.07 -27.72
N ASP A 496 -13.11 60.58 -28.10
CA ASP A 496 -13.33 59.87 -29.38
C ASP A 496 -13.55 60.79 -30.60
N GLU A 497 -13.44 62.12 -30.46
CA GLU A 497 -13.35 63.08 -31.57
C GLU A 497 -11.95 63.68 -31.72
N GLU A 498 -10.87 62.89 -31.77
CA GLU A 498 -9.67 63.26 -32.55
C GLU A 498 -8.66 62.10 -32.73
N GLY A 499 -8.61 61.54 -33.94
CA GLY A 499 -7.32 61.19 -34.56
C GLY A 499 -6.78 59.75 -34.40
N ASP A 500 -7.17 58.91 -35.35
CA ASP A 500 -6.44 57.75 -35.88
C ASP A 500 -4.91 57.86 -35.83
N LYS A 501 -4.23 56.88 -35.18
CA LYS A 501 -3.00 56.24 -35.67
C LYS A 501 -2.57 55.04 -34.82
N ARG A 502 -2.62 53.86 -35.45
CA ARG A 502 -1.81 52.63 -35.26
C ARG A 502 -0.84 52.59 -34.06
N ALA A 503 -1.00 51.57 -33.21
CA ALA A 503 0.11 50.78 -32.68
C ALA A 503 -0.31 49.32 -32.42
N LYS A 504 0.49 48.39 -32.92
CA LYS A 504 0.42 46.94 -32.69
C LYS A 504 1.16 46.57 -31.39
N LEU A 505 0.77 45.40 -30.83
CA LEU A 505 1.49 44.44 -29.96
C LEU A 505 1.01 44.41 -28.49
N PRO A 506 1.20 43.29 -27.75
CA PRO A 506 1.28 41.88 -28.13
C PRO A 506 0.38 40.94 -27.26
N PHE A 507 0.25 39.70 -27.73
CA PHE A 507 -0.16 38.52 -26.97
C PHE A 507 0.63 38.39 -25.65
N TYR A 508 -0.06 38.07 -24.56
CA TYR A 508 0.53 37.46 -23.37
C TYR A 508 -0.17 36.13 -23.08
N GLU A 509 0.63 35.07 -23.13
CA GLU A 509 0.35 33.74 -22.59
C GLU A 509 0.14 33.82 -21.08
N TYR A 510 -0.82 33.04 -20.56
CA TYR A 510 -0.78 32.57 -19.18
C TYR A 510 -0.82 31.04 -19.19
N SER A 511 0.34 30.46 -18.93
CA SER A 511 0.51 29.06 -18.55
C SER A 511 0.50 28.93 -17.03
N ALA A 512 0.06 27.76 -16.58
CA ALA A 512 0.36 27.12 -15.30
C ALA A 512 -0.51 27.52 -14.09
N ILE A 513 -1.40 26.59 -13.71
CA ILE A 513 -1.37 26.01 -12.36
C ILE A 513 -1.46 24.48 -12.54
N LYS A 514 -0.50 23.79 -11.93
CA LYS A 514 -0.32 22.33 -11.89
C LYS A 514 -0.50 21.89 -10.44
#